data_AF-A0A7C7CWK7-F1
#
_entry.id   AF-A0A7C7CWK7-F1
#
_cell.length_a   1.000
_cell.length_b   1.000
_cell.length_c   1.000
_cell.angle_alpha   90.00
_cell.angle_beta   90.00
_cell.angle_gamma   90.00
#
_symmetry.space_group_name_H-M   'P 1'
#
loop_
_entity.id
_entity.type
_entity.pdbx_description
1 polymer ?
#
loop_
_entity_poly.entity_id
_entity_poly.type
_entity_poly.pdbx_seq_one_letter_code
_entity_poly.pdbx_strand_id
1 'polypeptide(L)'
;MLLSILLELAPNIGIGYGVAALGAGVAALGAGVGIGRIGGDAMSAMARQPEAMNDLRANMILMAALVEGAAFFAMVVGLLVIFVK
;
A
#
# COMPACT_ATOMS: atom_id res chain seq x y z
N MET A 1 -33.92 23.86 2.88
CA MET A 1 -32.63 24.35 2.36
C MET A 1 -31.57 24.46 3.44
N LEU A 2 -31.76 25.24 4.52
CA LEU A 2 -30.79 25.28 5.63
C LEU A 2 -30.71 23.93 6.38
N LEU A 3 -31.86 23.32 6.68
CA LEU A 3 -31.93 22.02 7.36
C LEU A 3 -31.31 20.88 6.53
N SER A 4 -31.46 20.92 5.21
CA SER A 4 -30.88 19.94 4.28
C SER A 4 -29.36 20.09 4.18
N ILE A 5 -28.84 21.32 4.17
CA ILE A 5 -27.39 21.59 4.23
C ILE A 5 -26.80 21.13 5.58
N LEU A 6 -27.50 21.37 6.69
CA LEU A 6 -27.09 20.90 8.01
C LEU A 6 -27.07 19.37 8.12
N LEU A 7 -28.02 18.69 7.46
CA LEU A 7 -28.10 17.23 7.44
C LEU A 7 -27.03 16.57 6.55
N GLU A 8 -26.56 17.25 5.51
CA GLU A 8 -25.49 16.79 4.61
C GLU A 8 -24.10 16.92 5.24
N LEU A 9 -23.94 17.91 6.14
CA LEU A 9 -22.72 18.13 6.92
C LEU A 9 -22.59 17.22 8.15
N ALA A 10 -23.70 16.61 8.62
CA ALA A 10 -23.73 15.84 9.87
C ALA A 10 -23.10 14.43 9.80
N PRO A 11 -23.17 13.64 8.69
CA PRO A 11 -22.62 12.28 8.64
C PRO A 11 -21.43 12.08 7.69
N ASN A 12 -21.02 13.07 6.90
CA ASN A 12 -20.00 12.86 5.85
C ASN A 12 -18.54 12.82 6.33
N ILE A 13 -18.29 13.04 7.62
CA ILE A 13 -16.92 13.13 8.16
C ILE A 13 -16.41 11.75 8.64
N GLY A 14 -17.27 10.90 9.22
CA GLY A 14 -16.85 9.62 9.81
C GLY A 14 -16.63 8.49 8.80
N ILE A 15 -17.45 8.42 7.76
CA ILE A 15 -17.41 7.33 6.77
C ILE A 15 -16.17 7.45 5.88
N GLY A 16 -15.83 8.66 5.42
CA GLY A 16 -14.66 8.90 4.56
C GLY A 16 -13.34 8.47 5.23
N TYR A 17 -13.15 8.80 6.51
CA TYR A 17 -11.96 8.39 7.27
C TYR A 17 -11.91 6.88 7.50
N GLY A 18 -13.04 6.25 7.80
CA GLY A 18 -13.12 4.80 7.96
C GLY A 18 -12.75 4.04 6.68
N VAL A 19 -13.27 4.48 5.53
CA VAL A 19 -12.97 3.88 4.22
C VAL A 19 -11.51 4.12 3.83
N ALA A 20 -10.96 5.31 4.08
CA ALA A 20 -9.56 5.61 3.81
C ALA A 20 -8.61 4.72 4.64
N ALA A 21 -8.90 4.55 5.93
CA ALA A 21 -8.12 3.68 6.82
C ALA A 21 -8.17 2.21 6.38
N LEU A 22 -9.35 1.72 5.99
CA LEU A 22 -9.51 0.37 5.43
C LEU A 22 -8.74 0.20 4.12
N GLY A 23 -8.84 1.17 3.21
CA GLY A 23 -8.11 1.15 1.94
C GLY A 23 -6.59 1.09 2.14
N ALA A 24 -6.06 1.92 3.05
CA ALA A 24 -4.64 1.91 3.41
C ALA A 24 -4.21 0.56 4.03
N GLY A 25 -5.03 -0.01 4.92
CA GLY A 25 -4.77 -1.32 5.52
C GLY A 25 -4.74 -2.46 4.49
N VAL A 26 -5.67 -2.47 3.54
CA VAL A 26 -5.69 -3.45 2.44
C VAL A 26 -4.47 -3.29 1.53
N ALA A 27 -4.08 -2.06 1.21
CA ALA A 27 -2.88 -1.79 0.42
C ALA A 27 -1.61 -2.30 1.12
N ALA A 28 -1.49 -2.07 2.43
CA ALA A 28 -0.36 -2.57 3.23
C ALA A 28 -0.31 -4.10 3.27
N LEU A 29 -1.46 -4.77 3.43
CA LEU A 29 -1.54 -6.24 3.37
C LEU A 29 -1.12 -6.76 1.99
N GLY A 30 -1.58 -6.13 0.91
CA GLY A 30 -1.19 -6.46 -0.45
C GLY A 30 0.31 -6.35 -0.69
N ALA A 31 0.93 -5.26 -0.23
CA ALA A 31 2.38 -5.08 -0.30
C ALA A 31 3.13 -6.12 0.53
N GLY A 32 2.70 -6.39 1.77
CA GLY A 32 3.33 -7.39 2.64
C GLY A 32 3.36 -8.78 1.99
N VAL A 33 2.24 -9.20 1.39
CA VAL A 33 2.17 -10.49 0.65
C VAL A 33 3.07 -10.47 -0.58
N GLY A 34 3.04 -9.38 -1.37
CA GLY A 34 3.85 -9.25 -2.58
C GLY A 34 5.36 -9.30 -2.29
N ILE A 35 5.82 -8.50 -1.33
CA ILE A 35 7.23 -8.43 -0.91
C ILE A 35 7.67 -9.76 -0.29
N GLY A 36 6.83 -10.38 0.56
CA GLY A 36 7.13 -11.68 1.15
C GLY A 36 7.37 -12.77 0.10
N ARG A 37 6.54 -12.78 -0.95
CA ARG A 37 6.70 -13.73 -2.07
C ARG A 37 7.97 -13.44 -2.89
N ILE A 38 8.22 -12.18 -3.25
CA ILE A 38 9.43 -11.76 -3.96
C ILE A 38 10.69 -12.17 -3.18
N GLY A 39 10.72 -11.91 -1.87
CA GLY A 39 11.84 -12.26 -1.00
C GLY A 39 12.03 -13.77 -0.89
N GLY A 40 10.96 -14.54 -0.70
CA GLY A 40 11.02 -16.01 -0.62
C GLY A 40 11.53 -16.67 -1.90
N ASP A 41 11.03 -16.22 -3.05
CA ASP A 41 11.44 -16.72 -4.37
C ASP A 41 12.90 -16.35 -4.66
N ALA A 42 13.31 -15.11 -4.34
CA ALA A 42 14.69 -14.66 -4.51
C ALA A 42 15.67 -15.43 -3.62
N MET A 43 15.33 -15.67 -2.34
CA MET A 43 16.16 -16.46 -1.43
C MET A 43 16.33 -17.90 -1.94
N SER A 44 15.26 -18.50 -2.44
CA SER A 44 15.29 -19.85 -3.02
C SER A 44 16.14 -19.91 -4.29
N ALA A 45 16.06 -18.88 -5.15
CA ALA A 45 16.87 -18.78 -6.35
C ALA A 45 18.36 -18.58 -6.03
N MET A 46 18.68 -17.68 -5.08
CA MET A 46 20.07 -17.44 -4.63
C MET A 46 20.71 -18.68 -4.00
N ALA A 47 19.93 -19.47 -3.25
CA ALA A 47 20.42 -20.74 -2.69
C ALA A 47 20.76 -21.79 -3.78
N ARG A 48 20.05 -21.75 -4.92
CA ARG A 48 20.28 -22.66 -6.07
C ARG A 48 21.36 -22.18 -7.02
N GLN A 49 21.55 -20.86 -7.13
CA GLN A 49 22.50 -20.23 -8.06
C GLN A 49 23.30 -19.13 -7.33
N PRO A 50 24.32 -19.51 -6.53
CA PRO A 50 25.13 -18.56 -5.77
C PRO A 50 25.88 -17.55 -6.67
N GLU A 51 26.35 -18.00 -7.83
CA GLU A 51 26.99 -17.16 -8.84
C GLU A 51 26.13 -15.99 -9.34
N ALA A 52 24.79 -16.11 -9.29
CA ALA A 52 23.85 -15.07 -9.72
C ALA A 52 23.32 -14.20 -8.56
N MET A 53 23.89 -14.32 -7.35
CA MET A 53 23.36 -13.67 -6.14
C MET A 53 23.19 -12.15 -6.25
N ASN A 54 24.15 -11.46 -6.85
CA ASN A 54 24.11 -9.99 -6.93
C ASN A 54 22.97 -9.52 -7.85
N ASP A 55 22.80 -10.17 -9.00
CA ASP A 55 21.74 -9.84 -9.96
C ASP A 55 20.36 -10.19 -9.39
N LEU A 56 20.23 -11.35 -8.75
CA LEU A 56 18.99 -11.75 -8.07
C LEU A 56 18.61 -10.77 -6.95
N ARG A 57 19.57 -10.34 -6.13
CA ARG A 57 19.33 -9.35 -5.08
C ARG A 57 18.91 -8.00 -5.66
N ALA A 58 19.57 -7.54 -6.73
CA ALA A 58 19.23 -6.28 -7.39
C ALA A 58 17.80 -6.31 -7.95
N ASN A 59 17.45 -7.38 -8.66
CA ASN A 59 16.09 -7.57 -9.21
C ASN A 59 15.05 -7.71 -8.10
N MET A 60 15.36 -8.43 -7.01
CA MET A 60 14.48 -8.56 -5.84
C MET A 60 14.18 -7.18 -5.22
N ILE A 61 15.20 -6.36 -4.99
CA ILE A 61 15.04 -5.02 -4.42
C ILE A 61 14.24 -4.12 -5.35
N LEU A 62 14.51 -4.15 -6.66
CA LEU A 62 13.75 -3.38 -7.65
C LEU A 62 12.28 -3.75 -7.62
N MET A 63 11.96 -5.04 -7.64
CA MET A 63 10.56 -5.50 -7.61
C MET A 63 9.89 -5.18 -6.28
N ALA A 64 10.59 -5.34 -5.14
CA ALA A 64 10.08 -4.93 -3.84
C ALA A 64 9.81 -3.42 -3.78
N ALA A 65 10.69 -2.59 -4.34
CA ALA A 65 10.51 -1.14 -4.39
C ALA A 65 9.31 -0.72 -5.27
N LEU A 66 9.05 -1.43 -6.38
CA LEU A 66 7.86 -1.18 -7.21
C LEU A 66 6.55 -1.51 -6.46
N VAL A 67 6.53 -2.61 -5.71
CA VAL A 67 5.39 -2.97 -4.84
C VAL A 67 5.20 -1.93 -3.74
N GLU A 68 6.29 -1.53 -3.07
CA GLU A 68 6.25 -0.53 -2.02
C GLU A 68 5.78 0.83 -2.55
N GLY A 69 6.20 1.23 -3.75
CA GLY A 69 5.76 2.46 -4.39
C GLY A 69 4.24 2.52 -4.61
N ALA A 70 3.62 1.40 -4.99
CA ALA A 70 2.16 1.31 -5.14
C ALA A 70 1.43 1.40 -3.80
N ALA A 71 1.93 0.73 -2.76
CA ALA A 71 1.34 0.81 -1.42
C ALA A 71 1.53 2.19 -0.79
N PHE A 72 2.69 2.81 -0.99
CA PHE A 72 2.96 4.16 -0.56
C PHE A 72 1.99 5.16 -1.20
N PHE A 73 1.71 5.02 -2.50
CA PHE A 73 0.72 5.84 -3.18
C PHE A 73 -0.68 5.70 -2.54
N ALA A 74 -1.10 4.48 -2.21
CA ALA A 74 -2.38 4.25 -1.52
C ALA A 74 -2.42 4.88 -0.11
N MET A 75 -1.32 4.84 0.63
CA MET A 75 -1.21 5.53 1.93
C MET A 75 -1.28 7.05 1.78
N VAL A 76 -0.62 7.62 0.76
CA VAL A 76 -0.71 9.06 0.45
C VAL A 76 -2.15 9.46 0.14
N VAL A 77 -2.85 8.69 -0.69
CA VAL A 77 -4.28 8.94 -0.98
C VAL A 77 -5.12 8.87 0.30
N GLY A 78 -4.90 7.88 1.16
CA GLY A 78 -5.57 7.78 2.47
C GLY A 78 -5.31 8.97 3.39
N LEU A 79 -4.06 9.46 3.42
CA LEU A 79 -3.69 10.66 4.17
C LEU A 79 -4.35 11.92 3.58
N LEU A 80 -4.43 12.03 2.26
CA LEU A 80 -5.11 13.16 1.61
C LEU A 80 -6.58 13.25 2.00
N VAL A 81 -7.28 12.14 2.20
CA VAL A 81 -8.67 12.16 2.71
C VAL A 81 -8.76 12.81 4.10
N ILE A 82 -7.72 12.68 4.94
CA ILE A 82 -7.67 13.30 6.27
C ILE A 82 -7.41 14.82 6.18
N PHE A 83 -6.46 15.22 5.33
CA PHE A 83 -5.96 16.60 5.27
C PHE A 83 -6.68 17.49 4.27
N VAL A 84 -7.26 16.92 3.22
CA VAL A 84 -8.01 17.61 2.18
C VAL A 84 -9.49 17.34 2.43
N LYS A 85 -10.15 18.27 3.14
CA LYS A 85 -11.61 18.30 3.29
C LYS A 85 -12.27 18.98 2.10
#